data_AF-A9WM51-F1
#
_entry.id   AF-A9WM51-F1
#
_cell.length_a   1.000
_cell.length_b   1.000
_cell.length_c   1.000
_cell.angle_alpha   90.00
_cell.angle_beta   90.00
_cell.angle_gamma   90.00
#
_symmetry.space_group_name_H-M   'P 1'
#
loop_
_entity.id
_entity.type
_entity.pdbx_description
1 polymer ?
#
loop_
_entity_poly.entity_id
_entity_poly.type
_entity_poly.pdbx_seq_one_letter_code
_entity_poly.pdbx_strand_id
1 'polypeptide(L)'
;MVDVITAERDGSLVDHLGKHGWLAASLRAEAAQGAMQLSSERIRFRVPGGWLPVPKAIAPLVRITERFEPGTGKQHVRMRLSQPQLGLLYEYDGEFSYWRESF
;
A
#
# COMPACT_ATOMS: atom_id res chain seq x y z
N MET A 1 -3.52 14.33 -0.87
CA MET A 1 -3.06 13.00 -1.31
C MET A 1 -4.20 12.05 -0.98
N VAL A 2 -4.70 11.26 -1.93
CA VAL A 2 -5.67 10.21 -1.62
C VAL A 2 -4.87 8.98 -1.21
N ASP A 3 -5.21 8.46 -0.04
CA ASP A 3 -4.69 7.24 0.55
C ASP A 3 -5.88 6.57 1.23
N VAL A 4 -6.51 5.65 0.49
CA VAL A 4 -7.74 4.97 0.92
C VAL A 4 -7.64 3.53 0.49
N ILE A 5 -7.63 2.64 1.48
CA ILE A 5 -7.71 1.20 1.27
C ILE A 5 -9.17 0.78 1.40
N THR A 6 -9.70 0.17 0.35
CA THR A 6 -11.03 -0.43 0.32
C THR A 6 -10.93 -1.94 0.31
N ALA A 7 -11.90 -2.60 0.95
CA ALA A 7 -12.15 -4.02 0.72
C ALA A 7 -13.18 -4.15 -0.40
N GLU A 8 -12.81 -4.85 -1.47
CA GLU A 8 -13.69 -5.15 -2.59
C GLU A 8 -14.57 -6.35 -2.30
N ARG A 9 -15.64 -6.54 -3.09
CA ARG A 9 -16.61 -7.63 -2.90
C ARG A 9 -16.00 -9.03 -3.04
N ASP A 10 -14.90 -9.15 -3.78
CA ASP A 10 -14.15 -10.39 -3.95
C ASP A 10 -13.14 -10.65 -2.81
N GLY A 11 -13.15 -9.79 -1.78
CA GLY A 11 -12.23 -9.88 -0.64
C GLY A 11 -10.84 -9.31 -0.92
N SER A 12 -10.58 -8.76 -2.12
CA SER A 12 -9.32 -8.09 -2.40
C SER A 12 -9.24 -6.74 -1.70
N LEU A 13 -8.03 -6.38 -1.24
CA LEU A 13 -7.75 -5.05 -0.74
C LEU A 13 -7.28 -4.19 -1.90
N VAL A 14 -7.85 -2.99 -2.06
CA VAL A 14 -7.45 -2.05 -3.12
C VAL A 14 -7.08 -0.73 -2.50
N ASP A 15 -5.85 -0.30 -2.76
CA ASP A 15 -5.33 1.00 -2.35
C ASP A 15 -5.42 1.99 -3.51
N HIS A 16 -6.14 3.09 -3.29
CA HIS A 16 -6.32 4.17 -4.24
C HIS A 16 -5.32 5.30 -3.99
N LEU A 17 -4.31 5.39 -4.87
CA LEU A 17 -3.13 6.22 -4.68
C LEU A 17 -3.12 7.46 -5.59
N GLY A 18 -2.49 8.52 -5.06
CA GLY A 18 -2.11 9.73 -5.78
C GLY A 18 -3.02 10.93 -5.51
N LYS A 19 -2.70 12.08 -6.11
CA LYS A 19 -3.43 13.33 -5.86
C LYS A 19 -4.92 13.26 -6.23
N HIS A 20 -5.26 12.46 -7.24
CA HIS A 20 -6.61 12.33 -7.79
C HIS A 20 -7.10 10.88 -7.82
N GLY A 21 -6.43 9.95 -7.11
CA GLY A 21 -6.78 8.53 -7.13
C GLY A 21 -6.70 7.89 -8.52
N TRP A 22 -5.71 8.26 -9.33
CA TRP A 22 -5.54 7.72 -10.69
C TRP A 22 -4.89 6.34 -10.70
N LEU A 23 -4.32 5.91 -9.59
CA LEU A 23 -3.72 4.58 -9.45
C LEU A 23 -4.55 3.77 -8.46
N ALA A 24 -4.75 2.49 -8.78
CA ALA A 24 -5.32 1.52 -7.87
C ALA A 24 -4.39 0.31 -7.79
N ALA A 25 -3.93 -0.02 -6.58
CA ALA A 25 -3.10 -1.19 -6.31
C ALA A 25 -3.94 -2.25 -5.61
N SER A 26 -4.14 -3.40 -6.26
CA SER A 26 -4.65 -4.58 -5.57
C SER A 26 -3.55 -5.13 -4.67
N LEU A 27 -3.82 -5.27 -3.38
CA LEU A 27 -2.89 -5.66 -2.35
C LEU A 27 -3.20 -7.06 -1.83
N ARG A 28 -2.14 -7.85 -1.66
CA ARG A 28 -2.15 -9.04 -0.81
C ARG A 28 -1.68 -8.66 0.58
N ALA A 29 -2.46 -9.00 1.60
CA ALA A 29 -2.12 -8.85 3.00
C ALA A 29 -1.69 -10.19 3.60
N GLU A 30 -0.56 -10.20 4.29
CA GLU A 30 -0.04 -11.35 5.03
C GLU A 30 0.39 -10.89 6.43
N ALA A 31 -0.21 -11.45 7.48
CA ALA A 31 0.18 -11.19 8.86
C ALA A 31 1.01 -12.36 9.40
N ALA A 32 2.26 -12.09 9.78
CA ALA A 32 3.17 -13.10 10.32
C ALA A 32 4.16 -12.48 11.30
N GLN A 33 4.47 -13.22 12.37
CA GLN A 33 5.54 -12.87 13.33
C GLN A 33 5.41 -11.45 13.94
N GLY A 34 4.17 -10.99 14.15
CA GLY A 34 3.90 -9.65 14.71
C GLY A 34 4.08 -8.50 13.72
N ALA A 35 4.22 -8.79 12.44
CA ALA A 35 4.21 -7.80 11.36
C ALA A 35 3.10 -8.11 10.36
N MET A 36 2.54 -7.05 9.76
CA MET A 36 1.66 -7.12 8.60
C MET A 36 2.46 -6.70 7.37
N GLN A 37 2.42 -7.52 6.34
CA GLN A 37 3.02 -7.25 5.05
C GLN A 37 1.91 -7.05 4.02
N LEU A 38 1.95 -5.92 3.32
CA LEU A 38 1.09 -5.64 2.17
C LEU A 38 1.96 -5.61 0.92
N SER A 39 1.56 -6.30 -0.14
CA SER A 39 2.27 -6.27 -1.41
C SER A 39 1.31 -6.10 -2.58
N SER A 40 1.66 -5.23 -3.53
CA SER A 40 0.81 -5.03 -4.70
C SER A 40 0.92 -6.19 -5.68
N GLU A 41 -0.20 -6.79 -6.05
CA GLU A 41 -0.27 -7.86 -7.05
C GLU A 41 -0.57 -7.35 -8.46
N ARG A 42 -1.39 -6.30 -8.54
CA ARG A 42 -1.84 -5.71 -9.80
C ARG A 42 -2.03 -4.22 -9.63
N ILE A 43 -1.46 -3.45 -10.56
CA ILE A 43 -1.66 -2.00 -10.65
C ILE A 43 -2.63 -1.71 -11.78
N ARG A 44 -3.57 -0.80 -11.56
CA ARG A 44 -4.48 -0.26 -12.56
C ARG A 44 -4.37 1.26 -12.61
N PHE A 45 -4.48 1.84 -13.80
CA PHE A 45 -4.56 3.28 -13.98
C PHE A 45 -5.97 3.67 -14.42
N ARG A 46 -6.46 4.80 -13.91
CA ARG A 46 -7.78 5.33 -14.24
C ARG A 46 -7.74 6.01 -15.61
N VAL A 47 -8.65 5.63 -16.50
CA VAL A 47 -8.80 6.23 -17.83
C VAL A 47 -10.25 6.65 -18.05
N PRO A 48 -10.55 7.49 -19.06
CA PRO A 48 -11.93 7.74 -19.46
C PRO A 48 -12.66 6.41 -19.71
N GLY A 49 -13.77 6.19 -19.01
CA GLY A 49 -14.56 4.96 -19.13
C GLY A 49 -14.15 3.78 -18.23
N GLY A 50 -13.09 3.88 -17.40
CA GLY A 50 -12.81 2.83 -16.41
C GLY A 50 -11.37 2.75 -15.92
N TRP A 51 -10.90 1.51 -15.70
CA TRP A 51 -9.58 1.18 -15.18
C TRP A 51 -8.86 0.24 -16.14
N LEU A 52 -7.62 0.56 -16.49
CA LEU A 52 -6.78 -0.29 -17.32
C LEU A 52 -5.65 -0.92 -16.50
N PRO A 53 -5.37 -2.23 -16.65
CA PRO A 53 -4.26 -2.88 -15.98
C PRO A 53 -2.92 -2.38 -16.55
N VAL A 54 -1.97 -2.12 -15.66
CA VAL A 54 -0.59 -1.80 -16.04
C VAL A 54 0.16 -3.11 -16.29
N PRO A 55 0.85 -3.28 -17.43
CA PRO A 55 1.64 -4.48 -17.71
C PRO A 55 2.69 -4.73 -16.62
N LYS A 56 2.83 -5.99 -16.18
CA LYS A 56 3.78 -6.38 -15.12
C LYS A 56 5.21 -5.94 -15.37
N ALA A 57 5.62 -5.87 -16.65
CA ALA A 57 6.94 -5.41 -17.03
C ALA A 57 7.22 -3.98 -16.55
N ILE A 58 6.21 -3.10 -16.54
CA ILE A 58 6.39 -1.69 -16.17
C ILE A 58 5.67 -1.29 -14.89
N ALA A 59 4.78 -2.16 -14.38
CA ALA A 59 4.02 -1.91 -13.17
C ALA A 59 4.95 -1.75 -11.96
N PRO A 60 4.83 -0.65 -11.20
CA PRO A 60 5.56 -0.54 -9.95
C PRO A 60 5.04 -1.55 -8.93
N LEU A 61 5.92 -1.99 -8.04
CA LEU A 61 5.65 -2.88 -6.93
C LEU A 61 5.74 -2.10 -5.63
N VAL A 62 4.63 -2.07 -4.91
CA VAL A 62 4.54 -1.53 -3.55
C VAL A 62 4.68 -2.69 -2.57
N ARG A 63 5.54 -2.52 -1.58
CA ARG A 63 5.61 -3.38 -0.40
C ARG A 63 5.53 -2.51 0.85
N ILE A 64 4.62 -2.81 1.75
CA ILE A 64 4.48 -2.16 3.05
C ILE A 64 4.70 -3.23 4.09
N THR A 65 5.50 -2.92 5.11
CA THR A 65 5.67 -3.75 6.30
C THR A 65 5.35 -2.88 7.51
N GLU A 66 4.33 -3.30 8.24
CA GLU A 66 3.89 -2.64 9.46
C GLU A 66 4.15 -3.55 10.64
N ARG A 67 4.74 -3.00 11.70
CA ARG A 67 5.01 -3.74 12.93
C ARG A 67 4.63 -2.89 14.12
N PHE A 68 3.88 -3.46 15.04
CA PHE A 68 3.64 -2.83 16.33
C PHE A 68 4.71 -3.25 17.32
N GLU A 69 5.30 -2.29 18.05
CA GLU A 69 6.24 -2.54 19.12
C GLU A 69 5.56 -2.34 20.48
N PRO A 70 5.23 -3.43 21.21
CA PRO A 70 4.47 -3.33 22.46
C PRO A 70 5.19 -2.56 23.56
N GLY A 71 6.53 -2.59 23.57
CA GLY A 71 7.34 -1.93 24.62
C GLY A 71 7.32 -0.41 24.53
N THR A 72 7.20 0.15 23.33
CA THR A 72 7.16 1.59 23.08
C THR A 72 5.75 2.09 22.74
N GLY A 73 4.83 1.18 22.41
CA GLY A 73 3.49 1.50 21.92
C GLY A 73 3.49 2.12 20.52
N LYS A 74 4.61 2.04 19.79
CA LYS A 74 4.77 2.64 18.46
C LYS A 74 4.43 1.63 17.37
N GLN A 75 3.92 2.15 16.26
CA GLN A 75 3.80 1.43 15.00
C GLN A 75 4.92 1.86 14.08
N HIS A 76 5.76 0.90 13.66
CA HIS A 76 6.78 1.10 12.67
C HIS A 76 6.25 0.70 11.29
N VAL A 77 6.37 1.58 10.31
CA VAL A 77 5.90 1.37 8.95
C VAL A 77 7.05 1.60 7.98
N ARG A 78 7.38 0.57 7.21
CA ARG A 78 8.33 0.68 6.10
C ARG A 78 7.61 0.41 4.79
N MET A 79 7.67 1.36 3.88
CA MET A 79 7.12 1.24 2.53
C MET A 79 8.23 1.32 1.50
N ARG A 80 8.20 0.43 0.52
CA ARG A 80 9.08 0.45 -0.65
C ARG A 80 8.26 0.45 -1.91
N LEU A 81 8.49 1.46 -2.75
CA LEU A 81 8.00 1.53 -4.12
C LEU A 81 9.17 1.25 -5.05
N SER A 82 9.05 0.20 -5.84
CA SER A 82 10.08 -0.20 -6.81
C SER A 82 9.48 -0.42 -8.18
N GLN A 83 10.32 -0.38 -9.21
CA GLN A 83 9.93 -0.58 -10.59
C GLN A 83 10.94 -1.54 -11.23
N PRO A 84 10.50 -2.55 -12.01
CA PRO A 84 11.38 -3.63 -12.45
C PRO A 84 12.65 -3.19 -13.21
N GLN A 85 12.60 -2.11 -13.99
CA GLN A 85 13.74 -1.59 -14.75
C GLN A 85 14.51 -0.49 -14.02
N LEU A 86 13.83 0.33 -13.23
CA LEU A 86 14.44 1.49 -12.57
C LEU A 86 14.91 1.21 -11.14
N GLY A 87 14.54 0.06 -10.56
CA GLY A 87 14.88 -0.30 -9.20
C GLY A 87 13.99 0.42 -8.17
N LEU A 88 14.56 0.81 -7.03
CA LEU A 88 13.84 1.50 -5.96
C LEU A 88 13.51 2.94 -6.40
N LEU A 89 12.22 3.27 -6.47
CA LEU A 89 11.76 4.62 -6.79
C LEU A 89 11.62 5.48 -5.54
N TYR A 90 11.13 4.88 -4.46
CA TYR A 90 10.87 5.58 -3.21
C TYR A 90 10.88 4.58 -2.04
N GLU A 91 11.43 5.01 -0.91
CA GLU A 91 11.32 4.31 0.36
C GLU A 91 10.86 5.31 1.43
N TYR A 92 9.95 4.83 2.27
CA TYR A 92 9.55 5.50 3.48
C TYR A 92 9.82 4.56 4.65
N ASP A 93 10.37 5.10 5.71
CA ASP A 93 10.62 4.39 6.95
C ASP A 93 10.26 5.34 8.10
N GLY A 94 9.30 4.95 8.94
CA GLY A 94 8.75 5.85 9.93
C GLY A 94 8.02 5.16 11.06
N GLU A 95 7.85 5.92 12.14
CA GLU A 95 7.17 5.50 13.36
C GLU A 95 5.96 6.40 13.63
N PHE A 96 4.86 5.78 14.04
CA PHE A 96 3.62 6.45 14.40
C PHE A 96 3.22 6.09 15.83
N SER A 97 2.72 7.08 16.55
CA SER A 97 2.06 6.90 17.84
C SER A 97 0.58 7.24 17.67
N TYR A 98 -0.30 6.33 18.08
CA TYR A 98 -1.73 6.56 18.01
C TYR A 98 -2.26 6.99 19.36
N TRP A 99 -3.11 8.01 19.36
CA TRP A 99 -3.99 8.33 20.47
C TRP A 99 -5.42 8.19 20.00
N ARG A 100 -6.29 7.68 20.88
CA ARG A 100 -7.71 7.56 20.60
C ARG A 100 -8.40 8.80 21.17
N GLU A 101 -9.01 9.58 20.29
CA GLU A 101 -9.88 10.69 20.70
C GLU A 101 -11.26 10.12 21.02
N SER A 102 -11.78 10.43 22.21
CA SER A 102 -13.11 9.99 22.65
C SER A 102 -14.14 11.03 22.20
N PHE A 103 -15.17 10.60 21.47
CA PHE A 103 -16.30 11.42 21.06
C PHE A 103 -17.47 11.33 22.04
#